data_AF-A0A970VYQ7-F1
#
_entry.id   AF-A0A970VYQ7-F1
#
_cell.length_a   1.000
_cell.length_b   1.000
_cell.length_c   1.000
_cell.angle_alpha   90.00
_cell.angle_beta   90.00
_cell.angle_gamma   90.00
#
_symmetry.space_group_name_H-M   'P 1'
#
loop_
_entity.id
_entity.type
_entity.pdbx_description
1 polymer ?
#
loop_
_entity_poly.entity_id
_entity_poly.type
_entity_poly.pdbx_seq_one_letter_code
_entity_poly.pdbx_strand_id
1 'polypeptide(L)' 'MYILGTRIDLIDLNETMRRILKALSAGQKLWIVTANPELIYRAEHDERLRTTIAAADLVLPDGIGVVWAARLL' A
#
# COMPACT_ATOMS: atom_id res chain seq x y z
N MET A 1 -7.19 -1.76 4.74
CA MET A 1 -7.97 -2.94 4.33
C MET A 1 -7.05 -4.04 3.83
N TYR A 2 -7.56 -5.22 3.50
CA TYR A 2 -6.76 -6.30 2.89
C TYR A 2 -7.39 -6.77 1.57
N ILE A 3 -6.56 -6.95 0.54
CA ILE A 3 -6.93 -7.55 -0.75
C ILE A 3 -6.00 -8.73 -0.97
N LEU A 4 -6.55 -9.94 -1.10
CA LEU A 4 -5.77 -11.19 -1.22
C LEU A 4 -4.66 -11.31 -0.14
N GLY A 5 -4.99 -10.94 1.11
CA GLY A 5 -4.04 -10.95 2.23
C GLY A 5 -2.98 -9.83 2.22
N THR A 6 -2.98 -8.94 1.22
CA THR A 6 -2.09 -7.77 1.15
C THR A 6 -2.75 -6.55 1.78
N ARG A 7 -2.08 -5.90 2.75
CA ARG A 7 -2.57 -4.64 3.35
C ARG A 7 -2.58 -3.54 2.30
N ILE A 8 -3.68 -2.79 2.23
CA ILE A 8 -3.83 -1.57 1.44
C ILE A 8 -4.30 -0.45 2.38
N ASP A 9 -3.59 0.67 2.38
CA ASP A 9 -3.96 1.86 3.14
C ASP A 9 -5.05 2.65 2.41
N LEU A 10 -6.21 2.80 3.07
CA LEU A 10 -7.36 3.52 2.56
C LEU A 10 -7.23 5.01 2.85
N ILE A 11 -6.24 5.65 2.22
CA ILE A 11 -6.01 7.08 2.33
C ILE A 11 -6.00 7.72 0.94
N ASP A 12 -6.48 8.95 0.87
CA ASP A 12 -6.43 9.72 -0.36
C ASP A 12 -5.03 10.34 -0.59
N LEU A 13 -4.86 10.97 -1.75
CA LEU A 13 -3.60 11.62 -2.10
C LEU A 13 -3.22 12.73 -1.12
N ASN A 14 -4.20 13.49 -0.62
CA ASN A 14 -3.94 14.60 0.30
C ASN A 14 -3.39 14.09 1.64
N GLU A 15 -3.99 13.04 2.18
CA GLU A 15 -3.52 12.40 3.41
C GLU A 15 -2.16 11.74 3.21
N THR A 16 -1.95 11.09 2.06
CA THR A 16 -0.64 10.52 1.70
C THR A 16 0.44 11.60 1.71
N MET A 17 0.19 12.74 1.04
CA MET A 17 1.14 13.85 0.99
C MET A 17 1.38 14.47 2.36
N ARG A 18 0.35 14.62 3.20
CA ARG A 18 0.51 15.08 4.59
C ARG A 18 1.46 14.19 5.38
N ARG A 19 1.32 12.86 5.27
CA ARG A 19 2.20 11.89 5.96
C ARG A 19 3.64 11.98 5.48
N ILE A 20 3.85 12.08 4.17
CA ILE A 20 5.18 12.21 3.57
C ILE A 20 5.85 13.50 4.05
N LEU A 21 5.16 14.64 3.98
CA LEU A 21 5.70 15.93 4.42
C LEU A 21 6.02 15.95 5.91
N LYS A 22 5.19 15.30 6.73
CA LYS A 22 5.43 15.15 8.17
C LYS A 22 6.69 14.34 8.45
N ALA A 23 6.87 13.21 7.78
CA ALA A 23 8.06 12.37 7.95
C ALA A 23 9.35 13.09 7.48
N LEU A 24 9.29 13.78 6.34
CA LEU A 24 10.39 14.59 5.83
C LEU A 24 10.81 15.68 6.83
N SER A 25 9.83 16.40 7.38
CA SER A 25 10.08 17.44 8.39
C SER A 25 10.70 16.89 9.68
N ALA A 26 10.42 15.62 9.99
CA ALA A 26 10.97 14.92 11.15
C ALA A 26 12.31 14.20 10.85
N GLY A 27 12.85 14.31 9.63
CA GLY A 27 14.06 13.59 9.22
C GLY A 27 13.89 12.06 9.16
N GLN A 28 12.64 11.58 9.07
CA GLN A 28 12.31 10.15 9.03
C GLN A 28 12.29 9.64 7.59
N LYS A 29 12.79 8.43 7.39
CA LYS A 29 12.64 7.71 6.12
C LYS A 29 11.29 7.01 6.11
N LEU A 30 10.62 7.05 4.96
CA LEU A 30 9.43 6.25 4.70
C LEU A 30 9.74 5.27 3.58
N TRP A 31 9.32 4.02 3.76
CA TRP A 31 9.20 3.04 2.72
C TRP A 31 7.74 2.95 2.27
N ILE A 32 7.52 3.27 0.99
CA ILE A 32 6.19 3.33 0.40
C ILE A 32 6.13 2.29 -0.72
N VAL A 33 5.06 1.50 -0.74
CA VAL A 33 4.75 0.53 -1.77
C VAL A 33 3.50 0.99 -2.52
N THR A 34 3.58 1.06 -3.85
CA THR A 34 2.42 1.23 -4.73
C THR A 34 1.94 -0.15 -5.15
N ALA A 35 0.88 -0.64 -4.51
CA ALA A 35 0.37 -1.98 -4.72
C ALA A 35 -0.64 -1.99 -5.87
N ASN A 36 -0.18 -2.44 -7.04
CA ASN A 36 -1.02 -2.70 -8.20
C ASN A 36 -1.59 -4.13 -8.17
N PRO A 37 -2.56 -4.49 -9.04
CA PRO A 37 -3.18 -5.82 -9.02
C PRO A 37 -2.17 -6.97 -9.19
N GLU A 38 -1.16 -6.79 -10.04
CA GLU A 38 -0.13 -7.82 -10.27
C GLU A 38 0.74 -8.05 -9.03
N LEU A 39 1.14 -6.98 -8.32
CA LEU A 39 1.90 -7.11 -7.08
C LEU A 39 1.09 -7.82 -5.99
N ILE A 40 -0.19 -7.45 -5.85
CA ILE A 40 -1.11 -8.05 -4.88
C ILE A 40 -1.29 -9.54 -5.18
N TYR A 41 -1.54 -9.91 -6.44
CA TYR A 41 -1.69 -11.30 -6.85
C TYR A 41 -0.42 -12.12 -6.63
N ARG A 42 0.76 -11.55 -6.91
CA ARG A 42 2.03 -12.22 -6.62
C ARG A 42 2.26 -12.40 -5.13
N ALA A 43 1.91 -11.41 -4.31
CA ALA A 43 2.08 -11.47 -2.85
C ALA A 43 1.18 -12.52 -2.20
N GLU A 44 0.04 -12.88 -2.80
CA GLU A 44 -0.79 -14.00 -2.34
C GLU A 44 -0.03 -15.33 -2.37
N HIS A 45 0.85 -15.51 -3.35
CA HIS A 45 1.58 -16.76 -3.61
C HIS A 45 3.04 -16.73 -3.13
N ASP A 46 3.54 -15.59 -2.67
CA ASP A 46 4.92 -15.39 -2.20
C ASP A 46 4.90 -14.76 -0.80
N GLU A 47 5.09 -15.60 0.21
CA GLU A 47 5.08 -15.18 1.61
C GLU A 47 6.18 -14.18 1.94
N ARG A 48 7.35 -14.28 1.29
CA ARG A 48 8.46 -13.34 1.49
C ARG A 48 8.08 -11.98 0.94
N LEU A 49 7.48 -11.93 -0.25
CA LEU A 49 6.97 -10.70 -0.85
C LEU A 49 5.86 -10.08 0.01
N ARG A 50 4.90 -10.89 0.47
CA ARG A 50 3.82 -10.43 1.35
C ARG A 50 4.35 -9.81 2.64
N THR A 51 5.29 -10.50 3.30
CA THR A 51 5.91 -10.01 4.54
C THR A 51 6.70 -8.73 4.30
N THR A 52 7.37 -8.64 3.15
CA THR A 52 8.07 -7.43 2.71
C THR A 52 7.06 -6.29 2.58
N ILE A 53 6.06 -6.41 1.70
CA ILE A 53 5.04 -5.36 1.50
C ILE A 53 4.35 -4.94 2.80
N ALA A 54 4.02 -5.90 3.67
CA ALA A 54 3.35 -5.63 4.94
C ALA A 54 4.15 -4.69 5.86
N ALA A 55 5.49 -4.76 5.80
CA ALA A 55 6.40 -3.94 6.59
C ALA A 55 6.62 -2.51 6.05
N ALA A 56 6.03 -2.15 4.91
CA ALA A 56 6.06 -0.78 4.40
C ALA A 56 5.36 0.19 5.35
N ASP A 57 5.79 1.45 5.39
CA ASP A 57 5.09 2.48 6.17
C ASP A 57 3.73 2.81 5.54
N LEU A 58 3.68 2.82 4.21
CA LEU A 58 2.46 3.01 3.43
C LEU A 58 2.39 2.01 2.27
N VAL A 59 1.23 1.37 2.11
CA VAL A 59 0.88 0.54 0.95
C VAL A 59 -0.30 1.18 0.24
N LEU A 60 -0.01 1.94 -0.81
CA LEU A 60 -0.99 2.75 -1.53
C LEU A 60 -1.60 1.95 -2.68
N PRO A 61 -2.91 2.10 -2.94
CA PRO A 61 -3.53 1.46 -4.09
C PRO A 61 -2.99 2.04 -5.39
N ASP A 62 -2.59 1.19 -6.33
CA ASP A 62 -2.15 1.58 -7.67
C ASP A 62 -3.02 0.91 -8.74
N GLY A 63 -3.60 1.73 -9.62
CA GLY A 63 -4.45 1.27 -10.71
C GLY A 63 -5.91 0.97 -10.32
N ILE A 64 -6.77 1.00 -11.34
CA ILE A 64 -8.23 0.94 -11.19
C ILE A 64 -8.70 -0.40 -10.61
N GLY A 65 -7.99 -1.50 -10.88
CA GLY A 65 -8.36 -2.83 -10.38
C GLY A 65 -8.37 -2.90 -8.85
N VAL A 66 -7.42 -2.23 -8.19
CA VAL A 66 -7.33 -2.19 -6.72
C VAL A 66 -8.46 -1.36 -6.13
N VAL A 67 -8.79 -0.24 -6.77
CA VAL A 67 -9.94 0.60 -6.39
C VAL A 67 -11.26 -0.15 -6.53
N TRP A 68 -11.43 -0.94 -7.59
CA TRP A 68 -12.61 -1.78 -7.78
C TRP A 68 -12.72 -2.87 -6.73
N ALA A 69 -11.64 -3.61 -6.47
CA ALA A 69 -11.60 -4.61 -5.41
C ALA A 69 -11.92 -3.98 -4.03
N ALA A 70 -11.41 -2.79 -3.76
CA ALA A 70 -11.68 -2.06 -2.52
C ALA A 70 -13.15 -1.60 -2.36
N ARG A 71 -13.89 -1.45 -3.47
CA ARG A 71 -15.32 -1.09 -3.43
C ARG A 71 -16.26 -2.30 -3.27
N LEU A 72 -15.76 -3.50 -3.56
CA LEU A 72 -16.52 -4.75 -3.47
C LEU A 72 -16.40 -5.45 -2.11
N LEU A 73 -15.39 -5.08 -1.33
CA LEU A 73 -15.08 -5.59 0.01
C LEU A 73 -15.51 -4.61 1.09
#